data_AF-A0A7W1D3M3-F1
#
_entry.id   AF-A0A7W1D3M3-F1
#
_cell.length_a   1.000
_cell.length_b   1.000
_cell.length_c   1.000
_cell.angle_alpha   90.00
_cell.angle_beta   90.00
_cell.angle_gamma   90.00
#
_symmetry.space_group_name_H-M   'P 1'
#
loop_
_entity.id
_entity.type
_entity.pdbx_description
1 polymer ?
#
loop_
_entity_poly.entity_id
_entity_poly.type
_entity_poly.pdbx_seq_one_letter_code
_entity_poly.pdbx_strand_id
1 'polypeptide(L)'
;MTGPGAWRGDDAFEGADLGVNVLNRSLPGQREPFELVTLDDHGDPARALALVERLAAEHATVGVVYAGPPEALPRAEDALTEAGVPAILCFGDLPGALQGSPSHLFQVSPPISWQAEQLAAYILEDRAYRTAGLLMERSPSGRDARRALQRALSEAGGRRAGWVGYRPGADNLPELLSRLRRRRVEALVVAGGPGLVERLEVGLEQMGALYRSTRAARIRSRTDRGSRTDRGPASSWKPQVLLFDLGLSPGVGLPPGTVAAESHARGAHYLPLPGLKRWRSAFVDWWDAKPYGWELRAYQAVGMIGWAAARSQPGDDLASLLEAARGVRFGGMTVSFSPLDHLSVEPGTIGLWAIPRPGIRVPERGRLPGAMSWVPLGRTFDPAALGRGDARRLWGRRPNGSLRPRFGVRTSRSDPVH
;
A
#
# COMPACT_ATOMS: atom_id res chain seq x y z
N MET A 1 7.75 4.48 -16.20
CA MET A 1 9.15 3.97 -16.07
C MET A 1 10.17 5.11 -16.04
N THR A 2 9.80 6.33 -16.45
CA THR A 2 10.62 7.52 -16.16
C THR A 2 9.81 8.58 -15.40
N GLY A 3 10.47 9.67 -15.00
CA GLY A 3 9.86 10.77 -14.24
C GLY A 3 9.82 10.55 -12.72
N PRO A 4 9.17 11.46 -11.96
CA PRO A 4 9.22 11.44 -10.48
C PRO A 4 8.62 10.20 -9.81
N GLY A 5 7.81 9.45 -10.55
CA GLY A 5 7.16 8.21 -10.10
C GLY A 5 7.71 6.94 -10.77
N ALA A 6 8.88 7.00 -11.41
CA ALA A 6 9.47 5.92 -12.20
C ALA A 6 9.43 4.56 -11.50
N TRP A 7 9.74 4.53 -10.20
CA TRP A 7 9.74 3.33 -9.36
C TRP A 7 8.45 2.51 -9.46
N ARG A 8 7.27 3.14 -9.63
CA ARG A 8 6.01 2.41 -9.83
C ARG A 8 6.01 1.62 -11.14
N GLY A 9 6.54 2.24 -12.19
CA GLY A 9 6.65 1.62 -13.51
C GLY A 9 7.69 0.49 -13.50
N ASP A 10 8.80 0.67 -12.79
CA ASP A 10 9.85 -0.35 -12.69
C ASP A 10 9.34 -1.58 -11.94
N ASP A 11 8.75 -1.40 -10.75
CA ASP A 11 8.15 -2.49 -9.98
C ASP A 11 6.99 -3.18 -10.74
N ALA A 12 6.18 -2.39 -11.45
CA ALA A 12 5.09 -2.93 -12.27
C ALA A 12 5.63 -3.77 -13.43
N PHE A 13 6.67 -3.29 -14.11
CA PHE A 13 7.31 -4.01 -15.19
C PHE A 13 7.89 -5.34 -14.71
N GLU A 14 8.69 -5.33 -13.63
CA GLU A 14 9.30 -6.54 -13.08
C GLU A 14 8.25 -7.59 -12.69
N GLY A 15 7.15 -7.14 -12.08
CA GLY A 15 6.04 -7.99 -11.69
C GLY A 15 5.25 -8.54 -12.88
N ALA A 16 4.95 -7.68 -13.86
CA ALA A 16 4.19 -8.06 -15.05
C ALA A 16 4.97 -9.03 -15.94
N ASP A 17 6.26 -8.76 -16.17
CA ASP A 17 7.15 -9.59 -16.98
C ASP A 17 7.28 -11.00 -16.41
N LEU A 18 7.50 -11.11 -15.09
CA LEU A 18 7.44 -12.40 -14.41
C LEU A 18 6.08 -13.08 -14.58
N GLY A 19 4.99 -12.32 -14.46
CA GLY A 19 3.62 -12.82 -14.63
C GLY A 19 3.40 -13.43 -16.01
N VAL A 20 3.84 -12.74 -17.07
CA VAL A 20 3.72 -13.20 -18.47
C VAL A 20 4.57 -14.44 -18.68
N ASN A 21 5.81 -14.46 -18.19
CA ASN A 21 6.67 -15.64 -18.26
C ASN A 21 6.04 -16.86 -17.55
N VAL A 22 5.44 -16.69 -16.36
CA VAL A 22 4.74 -17.77 -15.64
C VAL A 22 3.49 -18.23 -16.40
N LEU A 23 2.70 -17.32 -16.97
CA LEU A 23 1.54 -17.66 -17.80
C LEU A 23 1.96 -18.48 -19.02
N ASN A 24 2.97 -18.01 -19.77
CA ASN A 24 3.44 -18.67 -20.98
C ASN A 24 3.98 -20.08 -20.73
N ARG A 25 4.68 -20.29 -19.61
CA ARG A 25 5.11 -21.65 -19.19
C ARG A 25 3.96 -22.58 -18.84
N SER A 26 2.79 -22.02 -18.52
CA SER A 26 1.59 -22.74 -18.14
C SER A 26 0.61 -22.92 -19.30
N LEU A 27 0.88 -22.33 -20.47
CA LEU A 27 0.01 -22.42 -21.63
C LEU A 27 0.02 -23.84 -22.21
N PRO A 28 -1.17 -24.43 -22.46
CA PRO A 28 -1.24 -25.72 -23.13
C PRO A 28 -0.95 -25.58 -24.63
N GLY A 29 0.01 -26.34 -25.14
CA GLY A 29 0.20 -26.63 -26.57
C GLY A 29 0.15 -25.42 -27.51
N GLN A 30 -0.53 -25.57 -28.65
CA GLN A 30 -0.58 -24.64 -29.80
C GLN A 30 -1.23 -23.26 -29.51
N ARG A 31 -1.35 -22.83 -28.26
CA ARG A 31 -1.81 -21.47 -27.95
C ARG A 31 -0.70 -20.47 -28.22
N GLU A 32 -1.08 -19.32 -28.76
CA GLU A 32 -0.16 -18.20 -28.94
C GLU A 32 0.32 -17.70 -27.56
N PRO A 33 1.63 -17.39 -27.42
CA PRO A 33 2.16 -16.86 -26.17
C PRO A 33 1.66 -15.42 -25.94
N PHE A 34 1.50 -15.05 -24.68
CA PHE A 34 1.27 -13.66 -24.29
C PHE A 34 2.55 -12.84 -24.46
N GLU A 35 2.40 -11.61 -24.93
CA GLU A 35 3.47 -10.61 -25.03
C GLU A 35 3.21 -9.46 -24.05
N LEU A 36 4.27 -8.96 -23.40
CA LEU A 36 4.20 -7.74 -22.59
C LEU A 36 4.64 -6.54 -23.43
N VAL A 37 3.69 -5.69 -23.84
CA VAL A 37 3.99 -4.42 -24.50
C VAL A 37 4.17 -3.32 -23.45
N THR A 38 5.35 -2.72 -23.37
CA THR A 38 5.69 -1.69 -22.37
C THR A 38 5.61 -0.29 -22.93
N LEU A 39 4.83 0.57 -22.28
CA LEU A 39 4.62 1.96 -22.68
C LEU A 39 4.90 2.92 -21.51
N ASP A 40 5.73 3.94 -21.74
CA ASP A 40 6.08 4.92 -20.70
C ASP A 40 5.25 6.20 -20.85
N ASP A 41 4.47 6.54 -19.82
CA ASP A 41 3.68 7.76 -19.72
C ASP A 41 4.44 8.95 -19.12
N HIS A 42 5.67 8.75 -18.63
CA HIS A 42 6.48 9.76 -17.93
C HIS A 42 5.82 10.39 -16.67
N GLY A 43 4.75 9.79 -16.15
CA GLY A 43 3.92 10.34 -15.08
C GLY A 43 2.92 11.40 -15.56
N ASP A 44 2.70 11.55 -16.87
CA ASP A 44 1.77 12.53 -17.44
C ASP A 44 0.38 11.91 -17.70
N PRO A 45 -0.71 12.42 -17.07
CA PRO A 45 -2.04 11.85 -17.22
C PRO A 45 -2.61 11.90 -18.65
N ALA A 46 -2.27 12.93 -19.44
CA ALA A 46 -2.79 13.06 -20.80
C ALA A 46 -2.13 12.06 -21.75
N ARG A 47 -0.82 11.86 -21.61
CA ARG A 47 -0.09 10.82 -22.31
C ARG A 47 -0.55 9.43 -21.88
N ALA A 48 -0.74 9.21 -20.58
CA ALA A 48 -1.23 7.92 -20.08
C ALA A 48 -2.59 7.55 -20.69
N LEU A 49 -3.53 8.51 -20.77
CA LEU A 49 -4.82 8.34 -21.45
C LEU A 49 -4.62 7.89 -22.90
N ALA A 50 -3.84 8.64 -23.70
CA ALA A 50 -3.62 8.32 -25.11
C ALA A 50 -2.96 6.94 -25.32
N LEU A 51 -2.09 6.51 -24.40
CA LEU A 51 -1.46 5.19 -24.45
C LEU A 51 -2.46 4.07 -24.14
N VAL A 52 -3.36 4.27 -23.17
CA VAL A 52 -4.41 3.29 -22.85
C VAL A 52 -5.42 3.19 -23.99
N GLU A 53 -5.88 4.31 -24.55
CA GLU A 53 -6.77 4.32 -25.72
C GLU A 53 -6.14 3.61 -26.92
N ARG A 54 -4.83 3.82 -27.15
CA ARG A 54 -4.10 3.11 -28.21
C ARG A 54 -4.08 1.61 -27.96
N LEU A 55 -3.80 1.17 -26.73
CA LEU A 55 -3.83 -0.25 -26.40
C LEU A 55 -5.23 -0.86 -26.55
N ALA A 56 -6.28 -0.13 -26.17
CA ALA A 56 -7.66 -0.59 -26.34
C ALA A 56 -8.05 -0.75 -27.82
N ALA A 57 -7.50 0.08 -28.71
CA ALA A 57 -7.74 -0.02 -30.16
C ALA A 57 -6.99 -1.18 -30.84
N GLU A 58 -5.99 -1.78 -30.18
CA GLU A 58 -5.21 -2.90 -30.72
C GLU A 58 -5.99 -4.22 -30.53
N HIS A 59 -6.35 -4.89 -31.63
CA HIS A 59 -7.15 -6.13 -31.59
C HIS A 59 -6.50 -7.28 -30.79
N ALA A 60 -5.19 -7.27 -30.61
CA ALA A 60 -4.46 -8.29 -29.86
C ALA A 60 -4.43 -8.03 -28.33
N THR A 61 -4.91 -6.87 -27.87
CA THR A 61 -4.87 -6.52 -26.46
C THR A 61 -5.89 -7.32 -25.66
N VAL A 62 -5.41 -8.05 -24.65
CA VAL A 62 -6.26 -8.83 -23.73
C VAL A 62 -6.41 -8.18 -22.34
N GLY A 63 -5.70 -7.08 -22.08
CA GLY A 63 -5.79 -6.36 -20.81
C GLY A 63 -4.65 -5.36 -20.63
N VAL A 64 -4.85 -4.41 -19.72
CA VAL A 64 -3.86 -3.36 -19.39
C VAL A 64 -3.44 -3.48 -17.93
N VAL A 65 -2.15 -3.71 -17.67
CA VAL A 65 -1.57 -3.58 -16.33
C VAL A 65 -1.10 -2.14 -16.16
N TYR A 66 -1.75 -1.39 -15.28
CA TYR A 66 -1.61 0.07 -15.23
C TYR A 66 -0.92 0.56 -13.94
N ALA A 67 0.17 1.32 -14.11
CA ALA A 67 0.96 1.90 -13.00
C ALA A 67 1.15 3.42 -13.11
N GLY A 68 0.47 4.06 -14.08
CA GLY A 68 0.51 5.51 -14.30
C GLY A 68 -0.38 6.31 -13.34
N PRO A 69 -0.62 7.60 -13.63
CA PRO A 69 -1.54 8.45 -12.87
C PRO A 69 -2.98 7.89 -12.86
N PRO A 70 -3.60 7.61 -11.69
CA PRO A 70 -4.93 7.00 -11.62
C PRO A 70 -6.03 7.77 -12.34
N GLU A 71 -5.92 9.11 -12.39
CA GLU A 71 -6.92 9.99 -13.02
C GLU A 71 -7.06 9.82 -14.55
N ALA A 72 -6.15 9.11 -15.22
CA ALA A 72 -6.25 8.83 -16.64
C ALA A 72 -7.22 7.67 -16.93
N LEU A 73 -7.33 6.68 -16.03
CA LEU A 73 -8.13 5.47 -16.26
C LEU A 73 -9.64 5.77 -16.43
N PRO A 74 -10.30 6.56 -15.57
CA PRO A 74 -11.71 6.91 -15.77
C PRO A 74 -12.00 7.61 -17.09
N ARG A 75 -10.99 8.26 -17.68
CA ARG A 75 -11.12 8.94 -18.98
C ARG A 75 -10.96 8.00 -20.16
N ALA A 76 -10.28 6.86 -19.96
CA ALA A 76 -10.07 5.83 -20.97
C ALA A 76 -11.14 4.73 -20.93
N GLU A 77 -12.07 4.79 -19.97
CA GLU A 77 -13.01 3.71 -19.68
C GLU A 77 -13.95 3.42 -20.85
N ASP A 78 -14.39 4.44 -21.60
CA ASP A 78 -15.24 4.24 -22.78
C ASP A 78 -14.49 3.42 -23.86
N ALA A 79 -13.22 3.74 -24.13
CA ALA A 79 -12.41 3.00 -25.10
C ALA A 79 -12.15 1.55 -24.64
N LEU A 80 -11.88 1.35 -23.35
CA LEU A 80 -11.72 0.02 -22.76
C LEU A 80 -13.01 -0.81 -22.83
N THR A 81 -14.16 -0.15 -22.61
CA THR A 81 -15.49 -0.76 -22.68
C THR A 81 -15.86 -1.17 -24.10
N GLU A 82 -15.63 -0.29 -25.08
CA GLU A 82 -15.86 -0.60 -26.49
C GLU A 82 -15.00 -1.78 -26.96
N ALA A 83 -13.78 -1.91 -26.43
CA ALA A 83 -12.87 -2.99 -26.75
C ALA A 83 -13.11 -4.29 -25.94
N GLY A 84 -13.90 -4.26 -24.86
CA GLY A 84 -14.03 -5.39 -23.93
C GLY A 84 -12.73 -5.73 -23.19
N VAL A 85 -11.86 -4.74 -22.97
CA VAL A 85 -10.51 -4.90 -22.42
C VAL A 85 -10.45 -4.36 -20.99
N PRO A 86 -10.10 -5.18 -19.98
CA PRO A 86 -9.96 -4.69 -18.62
C PRO A 86 -8.63 -3.95 -18.40
N ALA A 87 -8.65 -2.89 -17.59
CA ALA A 87 -7.46 -2.24 -17.07
C ALA A 87 -7.36 -2.40 -15.54
N ILE A 88 -6.21 -2.83 -15.05
CA ILE A 88 -5.97 -3.09 -13.62
C ILE A 88 -4.96 -2.10 -13.05
N LEU A 89 -5.43 -1.22 -12.16
CA LEU A 89 -4.62 -0.25 -11.42
C LEU A 89 -3.79 -0.96 -10.34
N CYS A 90 -2.47 -0.88 -10.46
CA CYS A 90 -1.51 -1.46 -9.52
C CYS A 90 -1.10 -0.50 -8.38
N PHE A 91 -1.21 0.81 -8.61
CA PHE A 91 -0.76 1.83 -7.66
C PHE A 91 -1.70 3.02 -7.64
N GLY A 92 -2.06 3.49 -6.45
CA GLY A 92 -2.98 4.61 -6.27
C GLY A 92 -4.39 4.16 -5.89
N ASP A 93 -5.37 5.00 -6.21
CA ASP A 93 -6.74 4.89 -5.73
C ASP A 93 -7.73 5.20 -6.85
N LEU A 94 -8.35 4.14 -7.38
CA LEU A 94 -9.38 4.17 -8.39
C LEU A 94 -10.71 4.69 -7.83
N PRO A 95 -11.21 4.25 -6.63
CA PRO A 95 -12.44 4.82 -6.07
C PRO A 95 -12.40 6.34 -5.88
N GLY A 96 -11.26 6.91 -5.52
CA GLY A 96 -11.07 8.36 -5.42
C GLY A 96 -11.03 9.08 -6.77
N ALA A 97 -10.69 8.39 -7.86
CA ALA A 97 -10.63 8.93 -9.22
C ALA A 97 -11.96 8.81 -9.98
N LEU A 98 -12.82 7.87 -9.60
CA LEU A 98 -14.10 7.60 -10.26
C LEU A 98 -15.22 8.56 -9.84
N GLN A 99 -16.19 8.74 -10.75
CA GLN A 99 -17.46 9.45 -10.48
C GLN A 99 -18.66 8.49 -10.33
N GLY A 100 -18.47 7.20 -10.60
CA GLY A 100 -19.50 6.16 -10.55
C GLY A 100 -18.88 4.77 -10.41
N SER A 101 -19.68 3.73 -10.61
CA SER A 101 -19.19 2.34 -10.63
C SER A 101 -18.33 2.10 -11.87
N PRO A 102 -17.16 1.47 -11.73
CA PRO A 102 -16.36 1.08 -12.88
C PRO A 102 -17.03 -0.08 -13.63
N SER A 103 -16.77 -0.17 -14.93
CA SER A 103 -17.15 -1.27 -15.81
C SER A 103 -15.94 -2.09 -16.26
N HIS A 104 -14.85 -1.43 -16.66
CA HIS A 104 -13.65 -2.11 -17.19
C HIS A 104 -12.39 -1.79 -16.38
N LEU A 105 -12.55 -1.02 -15.29
CA LEU A 105 -11.46 -0.61 -14.43
C LEU A 105 -11.46 -1.42 -13.14
N PHE A 106 -10.32 -2.03 -12.82
CA PHE A 106 -10.10 -2.85 -11.63
C PHE A 106 -8.92 -2.32 -10.83
N GLN A 107 -8.84 -2.68 -9.56
CA GLN A 107 -7.73 -2.27 -8.70
C GLN A 107 -7.19 -3.43 -7.86
N VAL A 108 -5.85 -3.54 -7.82
CA VAL A 108 -5.15 -4.51 -6.96
C VAL A 108 -4.57 -3.88 -5.68
N SER A 109 -4.27 -2.58 -5.68
CA SER A 109 -3.85 -1.86 -4.47
C SER A 109 -4.99 -1.73 -3.44
N PRO A 110 -4.70 -1.58 -2.15
CA PRO A 110 -5.70 -1.17 -1.17
C PRO A 110 -6.25 0.23 -1.45
N PRO A 111 -7.58 0.43 -1.42
CA PRO A 111 -8.18 1.76 -1.44
C PRO A 111 -7.63 2.66 -0.33
N ILE A 112 -7.37 3.92 -0.67
CA ILE A 112 -6.85 4.92 0.27
C ILE A 112 -7.82 5.15 1.42
N SER A 113 -9.14 5.03 1.18
CA SER A 113 -10.18 5.14 2.23
C SER A 113 -10.00 4.08 3.32
N TRP A 114 -9.82 2.81 2.96
CA TRP A 114 -9.63 1.73 3.91
C TRP A 114 -8.31 1.86 4.68
N GLN A 115 -7.25 2.31 4.01
CA GLN A 115 -5.99 2.64 4.68
C GLN A 115 -6.19 3.78 5.70
N ALA A 116 -6.91 4.84 5.32
CA ALA A 116 -7.20 5.98 6.18
C ALA A 116 -8.01 5.59 7.42
N GLU A 117 -8.99 4.69 7.27
CA GLU A 117 -9.78 4.13 8.37
C GLU A 117 -8.90 3.38 9.37
N GLN A 118 -8.01 2.50 8.89
CA GLN A 118 -7.05 1.78 9.75
C GLN A 118 -6.10 2.73 10.49
N LEU A 119 -5.59 3.75 9.79
CA LEU A 119 -4.72 4.76 10.41
C LEU A 119 -5.49 5.60 11.45
N ALA A 120 -6.72 6.01 11.17
CA ALA A 120 -7.55 6.79 12.09
C ALA A 120 -7.90 6.00 13.35
N ALA A 121 -8.35 4.75 13.20
CA ALA A 121 -8.65 3.84 14.32
C ALA A 121 -7.40 3.63 15.18
N TYR A 122 -6.23 3.45 14.56
CA TYR A 122 -4.99 3.32 15.30
C TYR A 122 -4.60 4.60 16.06
N ILE A 123 -4.70 5.77 15.44
CA ILE A 123 -4.39 7.05 16.09
C ILE A 123 -5.30 7.29 17.31
N LEU A 124 -6.61 7.10 17.14
CA LEU A 124 -7.63 7.52 18.11
C LEU A 124 -7.94 6.45 19.16
N GLU A 125 -8.11 5.19 18.75
CA GLU A 125 -8.53 4.12 19.65
C GLU A 125 -7.33 3.38 20.25
N ASP A 126 -6.32 3.09 19.43
CA ASP A 126 -5.16 2.31 19.88
C ASP A 126 -4.16 3.19 20.62
N ARG A 127 -3.79 4.35 20.06
CA ARG A 127 -2.80 5.26 20.67
C ARG A 127 -3.42 6.34 21.54
N ALA A 128 -4.71 6.62 21.37
CA ALA A 128 -5.40 7.73 22.04
C ALA A 128 -4.66 9.07 21.86
N TYR A 129 -4.10 9.29 20.67
CA TYR A 129 -3.54 10.57 20.28
C TYR A 129 -4.65 11.58 20.03
N ARG A 130 -4.40 12.83 20.40
CA ARG A 130 -5.34 13.94 20.28
C ARG A 130 -5.01 14.86 19.11
N THR A 131 -3.76 14.83 18.67
CA THR A 131 -3.24 15.74 17.64
C THR A 131 -2.49 14.96 16.56
N ALA A 132 -3.05 14.97 15.35
CA ALA A 132 -2.39 14.45 14.16
C ALA A 132 -2.01 15.61 13.22
N GLY A 133 -0.84 15.47 12.60
CA GLY A 133 -0.34 16.31 11.52
C GLY A 133 -0.29 15.51 10.23
N LEU A 134 -0.65 16.14 9.12
CA LEU A 134 -0.68 15.52 7.79
C LEU A 134 0.40 16.16 6.92
N LEU A 135 1.28 15.34 6.36
CA LEU A 135 2.23 15.73 5.32
C LEU A 135 1.82 15.04 4.02
N MET A 136 1.21 15.79 3.12
CA MET A 136 0.55 15.25 1.92
C MET A 136 1.16 15.81 0.65
N GLU A 137 1.25 15.00 -0.38
CA GLU A 137 1.68 15.46 -1.69
C GLU A 137 0.68 16.48 -2.26
N ARG A 138 1.17 17.49 -2.97
CA ARG A 138 0.35 18.45 -3.73
C ARG A 138 -0.02 17.88 -5.10
N SER A 139 -0.66 16.72 -5.10
CA SER A 139 -1.16 15.99 -6.27
C SER A 139 -2.62 15.59 -6.06
N PRO A 140 -3.35 15.11 -7.09
CA PRO A 140 -4.66 14.49 -6.92
C PRO A 140 -4.67 13.41 -5.84
N SER A 141 -3.79 12.40 -5.95
CA SER A 141 -3.69 11.32 -4.96
C SER A 141 -3.41 11.84 -3.53
N GLY A 142 -2.57 12.87 -3.38
CA GLY A 142 -2.32 13.48 -2.07
C GLY A 142 -3.54 14.24 -1.51
N ARG A 143 -4.40 14.81 -2.37
CA ARG A 143 -5.69 15.38 -1.95
C ARG A 143 -6.67 14.29 -1.50
N ASP A 144 -6.68 13.15 -2.16
CA ASP A 144 -7.59 12.04 -1.83
C ASP A 144 -7.17 11.39 -0.51
N ALA A 145 -5.88 11.11 -0.32
CA ALA A 145 -5.33 10.68 0.97
C ALA A 145 -5.66 11.64 2.12
N ARG A 146 -5.55 12.95 1.88
CA ARG A 146 -5.93 13.97 2.86
C ARG A 146 -7.43 13.91 3.19
N ARG A 147 -8.29 13.85 2.16
CA ARG A 147 -9.76 13.83 2.34
C ARG A 147 -10.21 12.57 3.07
N ALA A 148 -9.73 11.41 2.64
CA ALA A 148 -10.01 10.12 3.25
C ALA A 148 -9.62 10.10 4.74
N LEU A 149 -8.41 10.54 5.08
CA LEU A 149 -7.96 10.58 6.46
C LEU A 149 -8.71 11.61 7.31
N GLN A 150 -9.01 12.80 6.77
CA GLN A 150 -9.81 13.79 7.48
C GLN A 150 -11.22 13.29 7.78
N ARG A 151 -11.83 12.56 6.82
CA ARG A 151 -13.12 11.90 7.00
C ARG A 151 -13.04 10.82 8.09
N ALA A 152 -12.12 9.87 7.95
CA ALA A 152 -11.95 8.77 8.89
C ALA A 152 -11.67 9.25 10.33
N LEU A 153 -10.82 10.27 10.48
CA LEU A 153 -10.58 10.89 11.79
C LEU A 153 -11.83 11.56 12.36
N SER A 154 -12.65 12.21 11.52
CA SER A 154 -13.89 12.86 11.97
C SER A 154 -14.95 11.84 12.39
N GLU A 155 -15.12 10.76 11.61
CA GLU A 155 -16.10 9.70 11.88
C GLU A 155 -15.76 8.93 13.16
N ALA A 156 -14.47 8.72 13.44
CA ALA A 156 -13.98 8.14 14.69
C ALA A 156 -13.96 9.14 15.88
N GLY A 157 -14.59 10.33 15.76
CA GLY A 157 -14.71 11.31 16.84
C GLY A 157 -13.43 12.13 17.13
N GLY A 158 -12.44 12.06 16.25
CA GLY A 158 -11.19 12.81 16.31
C GLY A 158 -11.34 14.27 15.86
N ARG A 159 -10.37 15.11 16.23
CA ARG A 159 -10.30 16.51 15.77
C ARG A 159 -9.67 16.60 14.39
N ARG A 160 -10.06 17.62 13.61
CA ARG A 160 -9.42 17.94 12.32
C ARG A 160 -7.92 18.07 12.50
N ALA A 161 -7.19 17.24 11.78
CA ALA A 161 -5.75 17.21 11.79
C ALA A 161 -5.18 18.34 10.92
N GLY A 162 -4.13 19.00 11.40
CA GLY A 162 -3.49 20.08 10.67
C GLY A 162 -2.65 19.52 9.53
N TRP A 163 -2.75 20.07 8.33
CA TRP A 163 -1.98 19.57 7.18
C TRP A 163 -0.96 20.59 6.65
N VAL A 164 0.06 20.06 5.98
CA VAL A 164 1.03 20.77 5.15
C VAL A 164 1.21 19.99 3.85
N GLY A 165 1.29 20.71 2.74
CA GLY A 165 1.48 20.11 1.41
C GLY A 165 2.92 20.25 0.95
N TYR A 166 3.48 19.20 0.35
CA TYR A 166 4.80 19.22 -0.30
C TYR A 166 4.67 18.97 -1.81
N ARG A 167 5.66 19.39 -2.59
CA ARG A 167 5.80 18.97 -4.01
C ARG A 167 6.85 17.85 -4.09
N PRO A 168 6.69 16.83 -4.96
CA PRO A 168 7.76 15.87 -5.21
C PRO A 168 9.08 16.57 -5.52
N GLY A 169 10.17 16.14 -4.90
CA GLY A 169 11.50 16.75 -5.05
C GLY A 169 11.70 18.10 -4.36
N ALA A 170 10.75 18.61 -3.55
CA ALA A 170 10.93 19.89 -2.87
C ALA A 170 11.95 19.82 -1.72
N ASP A 171 12.84 20.81 -1.67
CA ASP A 171 13.88 20.95 -0.63
C ASP A 171 13.38 21.58 0.68
N ASN A 172 12.15 22.09 0.71
CA ASN A 172 11.61 22.81 1.87
C ASN A 172 11.02 21.90 2.96
N LEU A 173 11.31 20.59 2.94
CA LEU A 173 10.79 19.64 3.92
C LEU A 173 11.09 20.03 5.39
N PRO A 174 12.30 20.52 5.76
CA PRO A 174 12.57 20.96 7.13
C PRO A 174 11.64 22.08 7.61
N GLU A 175 11.26 23.00 6.72
CA GLU A 175 10.33 24.09 7.04
C GLU A 175 8.91 23.55 7.26
N LEU A 176 8.47 22.62 6.42
CA LEU A 176 7.17 21.95 6.54
C LEU A 176 7.07 21.15 7.85
N LEU A 177 8.12 20.39 8.20
CA LEU A 177 8.22 19.67 9.46
C LEU A 177 8.22 20.64 10.66
N SER A 178 8.91 21.77 10.56
CA SER A 178 8.91 22.81 11.59
C SER A 178 7.50 23.40 11.83
N ARG A 179 6.68 23.56 10.79
CA ARG A 179 5.28 23.98 10.92
C ARG A 179 4.45 22.97 11.71
N LEU A 180 4.65 21.67 11.46
CA LEU A 180 3.96 20.60 12.20
C LEU A 180 4.48 20.48 13.64
N ARG A 181 5.79 20.65 13.86
CA ARG A 181 6.40 20.73 15.20
C ARG A 181 5.78 21.81 16.07
N ARG A 182 5.58 23.02 15.52
CA ARG A 182 4.94 24.14 16.25
C ARG A 182 3.50 23.82 16.67
N ARG A 183 2.82 22.94 15.93
CA ARG A 183 1.48 22.44 16.29
C ARG A 183 1.49 21.29 17.30
N ARG A 184 2.68 20.84 17.73
CA ARG A 184 2.89 19.79 18.74
C ARG A 184 2.14 18.50 18.44
N VAL A 185 2.16 18.09 17.17
CA VAL A 185 1.48 16.87 16.72
C VAL A 185 2.11 15.63 17.37
N GLU A 186 1.26 14.72 17.84
CA GLU A 186 1.64 13.43 18.42
C GLU A 186 1.81 12.35 17.34
N ALA A 187 1.02 12.47 16.27
CA ALA A 187 1.09 11.63 15.08
C ALA A 187 1.43 12.47 13.85
N LEU A 188 2.36 12.00 13.01
CA LEU A 188 2.68 12.54 11.70
C LEU A 188 2.27 11.51 10.63
N VAL A 189 1.16 11.77 9.95
CA VAL A 189 0.66 10.93 8.87
C VAL A 189 1.17 11.44 7.53
N VAL A 190 1.74 10.56 6.73
CA VAL A 190 2.46 10.90 5.51
C VAL A 190 1.93 10.10 4.33
N ALA A 191 1.62 10.79 3.23
CA ALA A 191 1.31 10.16 1.95
C ALA A 191 2.36 10.58 0.91
N GLY A 192 3.07 9.60 0.35
CA GLY A 192 4.12 9.79 -0.63
C GLY A 192 4.91 8.51 -0.88
N GLY A 193 5.64 8.47 -2.00
CA GLY A 193 6.50 7.36 -2.37
C GLY A 193 7.89 7.36 -1.68
N PRO A 194 8.76 6.40 -2.02
CA PRO A 194 10.08 6.19 -1.42
C PRO A 194 10.92 7.45 -1.23
N GLY A 195 11.03 8.29 -2.27
CA GLY A 195 11.87 9.49 -2.21
C GLY A 195 11.44 10.53 -1.17
N LEU A 196 10.15 10.60 -0.81
CA LEU A 196 9.73 11.43 0.33
C LEU A 196 10.19 10.81 1.65
N VAL A 197 10.00 9.49 1.78
CA VAL A 197 10.25 8.76 3.02
C VAL A 197 11.72 8.84 3.41
N GLU A 198 12.63 8.75 2.45
CA GLU A 198 14.07 8.96 2.65
C GLU A 198 14.38 10.37 3.18
N ARG A 199 13.85 11.42 2.54
CA ARG A 199 14.06 12.80 3.01
C ARG A 199 13.40 13.06 4.37
N LEU A 200 12.29 12.39 4.67
CA LEU A 200 11.59 12.50 5.95
C LEU A 200 12.47 12.00 7.09
N GLU A 201 13.15 10.88 6.90
CA GLU A 201 14.09 10.32 7.89
C GLU A 201 15.18 11.34 8.22
N VAL A 202 15.90 11.82 7.21
CA VAL A 202 16.97 12.83 7.35
C VAL A 202 16.44 14.08 8.05
N GLY A 203 15.27 14.58 7.65
CA GLY A 203 14.66 15.76 8.26
C GLY A 203 14.28 15.56 9.73
N LEU A 204 13.75 14.39 10.10
CA LEU A 204 13.44 14.06 11.50
C LEU A 204 14.71 13.89 12.34
N GLU A 205 15.76 13.30 11.79
CA GLU A 205 17.04 13.14 12.47
C GLU A 205 17.69 14.49 12.77
N GLN A 206 17.79 15.38 11.77
CA GLN A 206 18.33 16.73 11.93
C GLN A 206 17.57 17.56 12.98
N MET A 207 16.27 17.32 13.13
CA MET A 207 15.44 17.98 14.15
C MET A 207 15.54 17.35 15.55
N GLY A 208 16.32 16.27 15.72
CA GLY A 208 16.35 15.47 16.95
C GLY A 208 15.00 14.82 17.26
N ALA A 209 14.19 14.57 16.23
CA ALA A 209 12.78 14.23 16.31
C ALA A 209 12.47 12.74 16.19
N LEU A 210 13.51 11.90 16.28
CA LEU A 210 13.38 10.45 16.21
C LEU A 210 12.47 9.93 17.33
N TYR A 211 11.40 9.24 16.94
CA TYR A 211 10.44 8.64 17.85
C TYR A 211 11.13 7.60 18.75
N ARG A 212 10.78 7.61 20.05
CA ARG A 212 11.34 6.68 21.04
C ARG A 212 10.29 5.82 21.75
N SER A 213 9.06 6.31 21.91
CA SER A 213 7.92 5.57 22.48
C SER A 213 6.62 6.37 22.46
N THR A 214 5.48 5.69 22.60
CA THR A 214 4.16 6.34 22.69
C THR A 214 4.02 7.13 23.97
N ARG A 215 4.62 6.64 25.06
CA ARG A 215 4.68 7.39 26.33
C ARG A 215 5.43 8.71 26.15
N ALA A 216 6.51 8.74 25.37
CA ALA A 216 7.23 9.98 25.05
C ALA A 216 6.42 10.95 24.19
N ALA A 217 5.60 10.45 23.26
CA ALA A 217 4.66 11.28 22.49
C ALA A 217 3.55 11.88 23.39
N ARG A 218 2.98 11.10 24.33
CA ARG A 218 1.86 11.50 25.20
C ARG A 218 2.23 12.37 26.41
N ILE A 219 3.41 12.17 27.02
CA ILE A 219 3.80 12.90 28.25
C ILE A 219 3.89 14.40 27.98
N ARG A 220 4.35 14.82 26.79
CA ARG A 220 4.60 16.24 26.49
C ARG A 220 3.39 16.99 25.95
N SER A 221 2.39 16.31 25.39
CA SER A 221 1.12 16.93 25.00
C SER A 221 0.22 17.26 26.20
N ARG A 222 0.43 16.59 27.36
CA ARG A 222 -0.30 16.84 28.62
C ARG A 222 0.33 17.87 29.56
N THR A 223 1.65 18.06 29.58
CA THR A 223 2.32 18.86 30.63
C THR A 223 2.23 20.39 30.48
N ASP A 224 1.58 20.93 29.45
CA ASP A 224 1.62 22.37 29.17
C ASP A 224 0.35 23.16 29.57
N ARG A 225 -0.54 22.59 30.39
CA ARG A 225 -1.72 23.32 30.92
C ARG A 225 -1.48 24.04 32.26
N GLY A 226 -0.27 24.03 32.81
CA GLY A 226 -0.05 24.69 34.12
C GLY A 226 1.38 25.10 34.50
N SER A 227 2.42 24.73 33.75
CA SER A 227 3.79 25.10 34.10
C SER A 227 4.36 26.09 33.08
N ARG A 228 4.38 27.38 33.42
CA ARG A 228 5.01 28.45 32.62
C ARG A 228 6.52 28.58 32.84
N THR A 229 7.15 27.70 33.61
CA THR A 229 8.53 27.92 34.09
C THR A 229 9.60 27.01 33.46
N ASP A 230 9.26 26.07 32.59
CA ASP A 230 10.27 25.18 32.00
C ASP A 230 10.59 25.55 30.54
N ARG A 231 11.32 26.67 30.37
CA ARG A 231 11.96 27.07 29.10
C ARG A 231 13.34 26.40 28.95
N GLY A 232 13.40 25.09 29.13
CA GLY A 232 14.53 24.29 28.63
C GLY A 232 14.61 24.36 27.09
N PRO A 233 15.78 24.04 26.48
CA PRO A 233 15.97 24.10 25.03
C PRO A 233 14.89 23.28 24.34
N ALA A 234 14.16 23.92 23.42
CA ALA A 234 12.98 23.41 22.70
C ALA A 234 12.85 21.87 22.75
N SER A 235 12.09 21.37 23.74
CA SER A 235 11.95 19.94 24.02
C SER A 235 11.72 19.12 22.75
N SER A 236 12.54 18.09 22.53
CA SER A 236 12.58 17.29 21.29
C SER A 236 11.19 16.81 20.85
N TRP A 237 10.64 17.36 19.77
CA TRP A 237 9.39 16.92 19.15
C TRP A 237 9.57 15.49 18.64
N LYS A 238 8.75 14.51 19.05
CA LYS A 238 8.94 13.10 18.71
C LYS A 238 7.61 12.47 18.27
N PRO A 239 7.07 12.87 17.11
CA PRO A 239 5.81 12.33 16.63
C PRO A 239 5.97 10.86 16.27
N GLN A 240 4.92 10.05 16.41
CA GLN A 240 4.89 8.75 15.74
C GLN A 240 4.65 8.98 14.25
N VAL A 241 5.44 8.35 13.39
CA VAL A 241 5.25 8.42 11.93
C VAL A 241 4.29 7.33 11.50
N LEU A 242 3.32 7.70 10.66
CA LEU A 242 2.35 6.79 10.05
C LEU A 242 2.33 7.00 8.54
N LEU A 243 2.32 5.92 7.77
CA LEU A 243 2.39 5.97 6.30
C LEU A 243 1.17 5.30 5.67
N PHE A 244 0.80 5.79 4.49
CA PHE A 244 0.05 5.01 3.51
C PHE A 244 0.98 3.99 2.81
N ASP A 245 0.38 3.04 2.08
CA ASP A 245 1.02 1.90 1.42
C ASP A 245 2.20 2.25 0.50
N LEU A 246 2.13 3.38 -0.20
CA LEU A 246 3.20 3.83 -1.09
C LEU A 246 4.47 4.27 -0.33
N GLY A 247 4.34 4.54 0.98
CA GLY A 247 5.47 4.88 1.83
C GLY A 247 6.26 3.67 2.34
N LEU A 248 5.79 2.44 2.10
CA LEU A 248 6.45 1.21 2.57
C LEU A 248 7.59 0.82 1.63
N SER A 249 8.67 1.61 1.63
CA SER A 249 9.86 1.26 0.87
C SER A 249 10.74 0.26 1.64
N PRO A 250 11.29 -0.76 0.95
CA PRO A 250 12.50 -1.42 1.41
C PRO A 250 13.64 -0.41 1.51
N GLY A 251 14.60 -0.65 2.41
CA GLY A 251 15.86 0.11 2.44
C GLY A 251 15.82 1.48 3.12
N VAL A 252 14.66 2.01 3.52
CA VAL A 252 14.60 3.30 4.23
C VAL A 252 14.72 3.08 5.75
N GLY A 253 15.62 3.84 6.39
CA GLY A 253 15.97 3.76 7.82
C GLY A 253 14.98 4.47 8.74
N LEU A 254 13.69 4.35 8.45
CA LEU A 254 12.67 5.01 9.25
C LEU A 254 12.76 4.66 10.75
N PRO A 255 12.42 5.61 11.65
CA PRO A 255 12.54 5.38 13.08
C PRO A 255 11.72 4.17 13.53
N PRO A 256 12.23 3.39 14.50
CA PRO A 256 11.41 2.38 15.18
C PRO A 256 10.10 2.95 15.67
N GLY A 257 9.03 2.16 15.57
CA GLY A 257 7.68 2.57 15.91
C GLY A 257 6.92 3.30 14.80
N THR A 258 7.55 3.55 13.65
CA THR A 258 6.83 3.93 12.43
C THR A 258 5.87 2.83 12.03
N VAL A 259 4.64 3.20 11.66
CA VAL A 259 3.59 2.28 11.20
C VAL A 259 3.10 2.64 9.82
N ALA A 260 2.46 1.69 9.16
CA ALA A 260 2.07 1.78 7.77
C ALA A 260 0.80 0.97 7.51
N ALA A 261 -0.18 1.51 6.81
CA ALA A 261 -1.38 0.76 6.41
C ALA A 261 -1.18 0.08 5.06
N GLU A 262 -1.41 -1.24 5.02
CA GLU A 262 -1.30 -2.05 3.81
C GLU A 262 -1.93 -3.43 4.04
N SER A 263 -2.30 -4.12 2.97
CA SER A 263 -2.75 -5.50 2.98
C SER A 263 -1.68 -6.47 3.50
N HIS A 264 -2.10 -7.70 3.83
CA HIS A 264 -1.17 -8.79 4.13
C HIS A 264 -0.24 -9.14 2.94
N ALA A 265 -0.59 -8.71 1.72
CA ALA A 265 0.19 -8.93 0.50
C ALA A 265 1.61 -8.37 0.61
N ARG A 266 1.81 -7.30 1.39
CA ARG A 266 3.14 -6.76 1.70
C ARG A 266 4.09 -7.77 2.32
N GLY A 267 3.54 -8.82 2.91
CA GLY A 267 4.30 -9.96 3.40
C GLY A 267 4.89 -10.86 2.33
N ALA A 268 4.74 -10.57 1.03
CA ALA A 268 5.17 -11.43 -0.06
C ALA A 268 6.63 -11.91 0.04
N HIS A 269 7.50 -11.07 0.60
CA HIS A 269 8.93 -11.33 0.77
C HIS A 269 9.26 -12.38 1.81
N TYR A 270 8.34 -12.69 2.72
CA TYR A 270 8.70 -13.51 3.88
C TYR A 270 7.59 -14.26 4.58
N LEU A 271 6.33 -13.84 4.44
CA LEU A 271 5.23 -14.60 5.00
C LEU A 271 5.20 -15.98 4.35
N PRO A 272 5.10 -17.06 5.14
CA PRO A 272 5.25 -18.40 4.61
C PRO A 272 3.96 -18.94 4.00
N LEU A 273 3.19 -18.06 3.34
CA LEU A 273 2.03 -18.46 2.57
C LEU A 273 2.50 -19.17 1.29
N PRO A 274 1.95 -20.36 0.94
CA PRO A 274 2.41 -21.11 -0.22
C PRO A 274 2.42 -20.31 -1.52
N GLY A 275 1.40 -19.48 -1.76
CA GLY A 275 1.34 -18.63 -2.95
C GLY A 275 2.44 -17.58 -3.00
N LEU A 276 2.67 -16.87 -1.89
CA LEU A 276 3.74 -15.87 -1.77
C LEU A 276 5.13 -16.51 -1.87
N LYS A 277 5.32 -17.72 -1.32
CA LYS A 277 6.56 -18.48 -1.49
C LYS A 277 6.83 -18.84 -2.94
N ARG A 278 5.83 -19.36 -3.66
CA ARG A 278 5.97 -19.70 -5.08
C ARG A 278 6.31 -18.47 -5.92
N TRP A 279 5.59 -17.37 -5.71
CA TRP A 279 5.87 -16.10 -6.38
C TRP A 279 7.30 -15.63 -6.11
N ARG A 280 7.72 -15.61 -4.84
CA ARG A 280 9.07 -15.17 -4.48
C ARG A 280 10.16 -16.05 -5.09
N SER A 281 9.97 -17.37 -5.10
CA SER A 281 10.90 -18.28 -5.78
C SER A 281 10.96 -17.98 -7.27
N ALA A 282 9.81 -17.89 -7.95
CA ALA A 282 9.76 -17.57 -9.37
C ALA A 282 10.40 -16.21 -9.70
N PHE A 283 10.24 -15.21 -8.82
CA PHE A 283 10.88 -13.91 -8.98
C PHE A 283 12.39 -14.00 -8.88
N VAL A 284 12.92 -14.70 -7.86
CA VAL A 284 14.37 -14.92 -7.72
C VAL A 284 14.92 -15.70 -8.91
N ASP A 285 14.20 -16.72 -9.37
CA ASP A 285 14.63 -17.55 -10.50
C ASP A 285 14.64 -16.77 -11.83
N TRP A 286 13.78 -15.76 -11.98
CA TRP A 286 13.62 -14.98 -13.21
C TRP A 286 14.50 -13.72 -13.25
N TRP A 287 14.49 -12.94 -12.17
CA TRP A 287 15.19 -11.66 -12.09
C TRP A 287 16.59 -11.75 -11.45
N ASP A 288 16.98 -12.92 -10.93
CA ASP A 288 18.19 -13.09 -10.09
C ASP A 288 18.27 -12.07 -8.94
N ALA A 289 17.10 -11.65 -8.46
CA ALA A 289 16.94 -10.58 -7.49
C ALA A 289 15.86 -10.96 -6.46
N LYS A 290 15.93 -10.32 -5.29
CA LYS A 290 14.89 -10.49 -4.27
C LYS A 290 13.83 -9.42 -4.48
N PRO A 291 12.53 -9.78 -4.49
CA PRO A 291 11.49 -8.77 -4.69
C PRO A 291 11.34 -7.88 -3.45
N TYR A 292 10.63 -6.76 -3.62
CA TYR A 292 10.36 -5.72 -2.62
C TYR A 292 8.89 -5.59 -2.20
N GLY A 293 7.96 -6.02 -3.05
CA GLY A 293 6.57 -6.40 -2.74
C GLY A 293 5.54 -5.74 -3.57
N TRP A 294 5.93 -4.64 -4.16
CA TRP A 294 5.11 -3.90 -5.08
C TRP A 294 4.96 -4.63 -6.41
N GLU A 295 5.96 -5.44 -6.80
CA GLU A 295 5.92 -6.27 -8.02
C GLU A 295 4.82 -7.34 -7.94
N LEU A 296 4.43 -7.76 -6.73
CA LEU A 296 3.33 -8.72 -6.55
C LEU A 296 2.02 -8.22 -7.17
N ARG A 297 1.77 -6.90 -7.14
CA ARG A 297 0.53 -6.31 -7.63
C ARG A 297 0.39 -6.49 -9.14
N ALA A 298 1.44 -6.16 -9.89
CA ALA A 298 1.46 -6.34 -11.34
C ALA A 298 1.51 -7.83 -11.73
N TYR A 299 2.25 -8.66 -10.98
CA TYR A 299 2.22 -10.12 -11.16
C TYR A 299 0.79 -10.68 -11.00
N GLN A 300 0.04 -10.21 -10.01
CA GLN A 300 -1.35 -10.61 -9.80
C GLN A 300 -2.28 -10.08 -10.89
N ALA A 301 -2.11 -8.83 -11.32
CA ALA A 301 -2.87 -8.24 -12.41
C ALA A 301 -2.70 -9.04 -13.71
N VAL A 302 -1.47 -9.44 -14.06
CA VAL A 302 -1.22 -10.33 -15.20
C VAL A 302 -1.93 -11.68 -15.01
N GLY A 303 -1.83 -12.28 -13.82
CA GLY A 303 -2.53 -13.54 -13.53
C GLY A 303 -4.06 -13.43 -13.69
N MET A 304 -4.65 -12.31 -13.28
CA MET A 304 -6.08 -12.01 -13.43
C MET A 304 -6.48 -11.89 -14.92
N ILE A 305 -5.74 -11.09 -15.68
CA ILE A 305 -5.96 -10.91 -17.13
C ILE A 305 -5.80 -12.25 -17.86
N GLY A 306 -4.72 -12.98 -17.61
CA GLY A 306 -4.49 -14.30 -18.21
C GLY A 306 -5.56 -15.33 -17.84
N TRP A 307 -6.13 -15.24 -16.63
CA TRP A 307 -7.23 -16.10 -16.21
C TRP A 307 -8.52 -15.81 -17.00
N ALA A 308 -8.82 -14.53 -17.27
CA ALA A 308 -9.96 -14.13 -18.09
C ALA A 308 -9.73 -14.52 -19.56
N ALA A 309 -8.58 -14.19 -20.13
CA ALA A 309 -8.20 -14.52 -21.50
C ALA A 309 -8.17 -16.04 -21.78
N ALA A 310 -7.79 -16.85 -20.79
CA ALA A 310 -7.83 -18.31 -20.95
C ALA A 310 -9.26 -18.88 -21.09
N ARG A 311 -10.27 -18.12 -20.67
CA ARG A 311 -11.69 -18.48 -20.65
C ARG A 311 -12.51 -17.80 -21.74
N SER A 312 -11.97 -16.75 -22.35
CA SER A 312 -12.67 -15.99 -23.37
C SER A 312 -12.79 -16.76 -24.68
N GLN A 313 -13.84 -16.42 -25.41
CA GLN A 313 -14.01 -16.65 -26.84
C GLN A 313 -13.81 -15.34 -27.60
N PRO A 314 -13.59 -15.39 -28.93
CA PRO A 314 -13.52 -14.18 -29.75
C PRO A 314 -14.78 -13.32 -29.58
N GLY A 315 -14.59 -12.04 -29.22
CA GLY A 315 -15.69 -11.08 -29.01
C GLY A 315 -16.27 -11.08 -27.58
N ASP A 316 -15.78 -11.93 -26.68
CA ASP A 316 -16.15 -11.83 -25.27
C ASP A 316 -15.61 -10.54 -24.65
N ASP A 317 -16.38 -9.99 -23.70
CA ASP A 317 -15.90 -8.95 -22.79
C ASP A 317 -15.07 -9.58 -21.65
N LEU A 318 -13.77 -9.29 -21.64
CA LEU A 318 -12.85 -9.83 -20.64
C LEU A 318 -13.06 -9.20 -19.26
N ALA A 319 -13.62 -7.99 -19.15
CA ALA A 319 -13.97 -7.38 -17.86
C ALA A 319 -15.12 -8.14 -17.20
N SER A 320 -16.18 -8.44 -17.96
CA SER A 320 -17.29 -9.29 -17.50
C SER A 320 -16.81 -10.68 -17.04
N LEU A 321 -15.87 -11.28 -17.76
CA LEU A 321 -15.25 -12.55 -17.31
C LEU A 321 -14.51 -12.37 -16.00
N LEU A 322 -13.75 -11.28 -15.86
CA LEU A 322 -12.98 -11.00 -14.65
C LEU A 322 -13.87 -10.77 -13.42
N GLU A 323 -15.04 -10.12 -13.57
CA GLU A 323 -16.04 -9.99 -12.50
C GLU A 323 -16.58 -11.34 -11.99
N ALA A 324 -16.56 -12.36 -12.85
CA ALA A 324 -16.94 -13.72 -12.48
C ALA A 324 -15.86 -14.45 -11.64
N ALA A 325 -14.66 -13.85 -11.47
CA ALA A 325 -13.61 -14.39 -10.62
C ALA A 325 -14.02 -14.27 -9.13
N ARG A 326 -14.71 -15.29 -8.62
CA ARG A 326 -15.12 -15.41 -7.22
C ARG A 326 -14.23 -16.39 -6.47
N GLY A 327 -13.50 -15.91 -5.47
CA GLY A 327 -12.65 -16.75 -4.63
C GLY A 327 -11.43 -17.34 -5.35
N VAL A 328 -11.04 -16.78 -6.50
CA VAL A 328 -9.90 -17.23 -7.28
C VAL A 328 -8.62 -16.76 -6.60
N ARG A 329 -7.55 -17.57 -6.65
CA ARG A 329 -6.29 -17.24 -5.97
C ARG A 329 -5.20 -16.80 -6.94
N PHE A 330 -4.76 -15.55 -6.80
CA PHE A 330 -3.65 -14.97 -7.57
C PHE A 330 -2.53 -14.56 -6.63
N GLY A 331 -1.28 -14.97 -6.91
CA GLY A 331 -0.12 -14.54 -6.12
C GLY A 331 -0.20 -14.88 -4.61
N GLY A 332 -1.10 -15.77 -4.18
CA GLY A 332 -1.32 -16.08 -2.77
C GLY A 332 -2.44 -15.30 -2.09
N MET A 333 -3.07 -14.33 -2.74
CA MET A 333 -4.30 -13.70 -2.28
C MET A 333 -5.52 -14.35 -2.92
N THR A 334 -6.61 -14.42 -2.16
CA THR A 334 -7.93 -14.72 -2.72
C THR A 334 -8.52 -13.41 -3.24
N VAL A 335 -9.06 -13.44 -4.45
CA VAL A 335 -9.62 -12.29 -5.16
C VAL A 335 -11.08 -12.58 -5.45
N SER A 336 -11.91 -11.57 -5.19
CA SER A 336 -13.34 -11.57 -5.49
C SER A 336 -13.74 -10.16 -5.93
N PHE A 337 -13.93 -9.94 -7.22
CA PHE A 337 -14.34 -8.62 -7.72
C PHE A 337 -15.84 -8.42 -7.59
N SER A 338 -16.33 -7.40 -6.91
CA SER A 338 -17.75 -7.05 -6.93
C SER A 338 -18.07 -6.17 -8.14
N PRO A 339 -19.21 -6.32 -8.84
CA PRO A 339 -19.63 -5.41 -9.92
C PRO A 339 -19.83 -3.96 -9.43
N LEU A 340 -19.76 -3.73 -8.11
CA LEU A 340 -19.90 -2.41 -7.53
C LEU A 340 -18.58 -1.65 -7.39
N ASP A 341 -17.46 -2.35 -7.19
CA ASP A 341 -16.20 -1.71 -6.77
C ASP A 341 -14.94 -2.17 -7.51
N HIS A 342 -14.95 -3.34 -8.17
CA HIS A 342 -13.80 -3.91 -8.89
C HIS A 342 -12.49 -3.91 -8.09
N LEU A 343 -12.59 -4.11 -6.78
CA LEU A 343 -11.44 -4.22 -5.88
C LEU A 343 -11.04 -5.68 -5.71
N SER A 344 -9.75 -5.99 -5.89
CA SER A 344 -9.26 -7.37 -5.70
C SER A 344 -9.02 -7.74 -4.23
N VAL A 345 -8.98 -6.73 -3.36
CA VAL A 345 -8.73 -6.85 -1.92
C VAL A 345 -10.00 -6.50 -1.15
N GLU A 346 -10.12 -7.03 0.06
CA GLU A 346 -11.25 -6.76 0.95
C GLU A 346 -10.80 -5.91 2.16
N PRO A 347 -11.69 -5.14 2.79
CA PRO A 347 -11.33 -4.27 3.91
C PRO A 347 -10.61 -5.00 5.05
N GLY A 348 -11.05 -6.23 5.38
CA GLY A 348 -10.46 -7.04 6.44
C GLY A 348 -9.04 -7.53 6.15
N THR A 349 -8.58 -7.45 4.90
CA THR A 349 -7.21 -7.82 4.52
C THR A 349 -6.20 -6.71 4.81
N ILE A 350 -6.67 -5.49 5.05
CA ILE A 350 -5.84 -4.32 5.36
C ILE A 350 -5.55 -4.29 6.85
N GLY A 351 -4.27 -4.11 7.18
CA GLY A 351 -3.83 -3.94 8.55
C GLY A 351 -2.64 -3.00 8.61
N LEU A 352 -2.01 -2.95 9.78
CA LEU A 352 -0.83 -2.15 10.00
C LEU A 352 0.44 -2.99 10.00
N TRP A 353 1.46 -2.47 9.37
CA TRP A 353 2.84 -2.91 9.44
C TRP A 353 3.61 -1.93 10.31
N ALA A 354 4.65 -2.40 10.97
CA ALA A 354 5.44 -1.56 11.86
C ALA A 354 6.92 -1.89 11.84
N ILE A 355 7.73 -0.86 12.12
CA ILE A 355 9.16 -1.00 12.38
C ILE A 355 9.33 -1.32 13.87
N PRO A 356 9.82 -2.52 14.26
CA PRO A 356 9.99 -2.88 15.66
C PRO A 356 11.21 -2.17 16.26
N ARG A 357 11.20 -1.93 17.58
CA ARG A 357 12.38 -1.44 18.29
C ARG A 357 13.57 -2.40 18.18
N PRO A 358 14.81 -1.87 18.23
CA PRO A 358 15.99 -2.69 18.48
C PRO A 358 15.78 -3.60 19.70
N GLY A 359 16.23 -4.85 19.62
CA GLY A 359 16.13 -5.83 20.72
C GLY A 359 14.80 -6.58 20.83
N ILE A 360 13.73 -6.15 20.14
CA ILE A 360 12.52 -6.97 20.03
C ILE A 360 12.80 -8.18 19.13
N ARG A 361 12.83 -9.38 19.74
CA ARG A 361 12.86 -10.63 18.99
C ARG A 361 11.55 -10.79 18.23
N VAL A 362 11.61 -10.56 16.93
CA VAL A 362 10.65 -11.07 15.96
C VAL A 362 11.38 -12.24 15.29
N PRO A 363 11.14 -13.50 15.70
CA PRO A 363 11.89 -14.67 15.18
C PRO A 363 11.95 -14.73 13.65
N GLU A 364 10.92 -14.20 13.00
CA GLU A 364 10.80 -14.14 11.55
C GLU A 364 11.63 -13.02 10.92
N ARG A 365 11.99 -11.98 11.69
CA ARG A 365 12.92 -10.91 11.28
C ARG A 365 14.31 -11.46 10.93
N GLY A 366 14.78 -12.46 11.68
CA GLY A 366 16.05 -13.14 11.40
C GLY A 366 16.05 -13.97 10.11
N ARG A 367 14.88 -14.17 9.49
CA ARG A 367 14.70 -14.87 8.22
C ARG A 367 14.32 -13.92 7.08
N LEU A 368 14.24 -12.61 7.34
CA LEU A 368 13.98 -11.61 6.31
C LEU A 368 15.25 -11.38 5.50
N PRO A 369 15.19 -11.37 4.17
CA PRO A 369 16.33 -10.95 3.37
C PRO A 369 16.64 -9.48 3.63
N GLY A 370 17.91 -9.17 3.92
CA GLY A 370 18.49 -7.83 3.72
C GLY A 370 17.77 -6.65 4.38
N ALA A 371 17.28 -6.80 5.62
CA ALA A 371 16.81 -5.70 6.46
C ALA A 371 15.52 -4.96 6.05
N MET A 372 14.49 -5.66 5.54
CA MET A 372 13.15 -5.07 5.64
C MET A 372 12.73 -4.92 7.11
N SER A 373 12.63 -3.67 7.55
CA SER A 373 12.30 -3.34 8.94
C SER A 373 10.83 -3.57 9.29
N TRP A 374 9.96 -3.82 8.32
CA TRP A 374 8.52 -3.90 8.50
C TRP A 374 8.06 -5.30 8.93
N VAL A 375 7.31 -5.36 10.02
CA VAL A 375 6.65 -6.58 10.50
C VAL A 375 5.15 -6.34 10.70
N PRO A 376 4.28 -7.37 10.57
CA PRO A 376 2.85 -7.17 10.80
C PRO A 376 2.59 -6.74 12.24
N LEU A 377 1.69 -5.78 12.45
CA LEU A 377 1.10 -5.52 13.75
C LEU A 377 -0.10 -6.47 13.91
N GLY A 378 0.15 -7.74 14.22
CA GLY A 378 -0.81 -8.83 13.98
C GLY A 378 -2.20 -8.73 14.65
N ARG A 379 -2.45 -7.74 15.53
CA ARG A 379 -3.78 -7.45 16.10
C ARG A 379 -4.67 -6.58 15.20
N THR A 380 -4.09 -5.93 14.18
CA THR A 380 -4.82 -5.04 13.26
C THR A 380 -5.26 -5.73 11.99
N PHE A 381 -4.93 -7.01 11.83
CA PHE A 381 -5.39 -7.82 10.70
C PHE A 381 -6.55 -8.69 11.17
N ASP A 382 -7.59 -8.80 10.34
CA ASP A 382 -8.66 -9.75 10.56
C ASP A 382 -8.24 -11.14 10.04
N PRO A 383 -8.07 -12.14 10.92
CA PRO A 383 -7.76 -13.50 10.47
C PRO A 383 -8.89 -14.14 9.67
N ALA A 384 -10.14 -13.67 9.79
CA ALA A 384 -11.27 -14.20 9.02
C ALA A 384 -11.21 -13.79 7.54
N ALA A 385 -10.67 -12.60 7.27
CA ALA A 385 -10.38 -12.13 5.91
C ALA A 385 -9.27 -12.94 5.22
N LEU A 386 -8.58 -13.79 5.98
CA LEU A 386 -7.56 -14.69 5.46
C LEU A 386 -8.15 -16.08 5.41
N GLY A 387 -8.19 -16.67 4.21
CA GLY A 387 -8.76 -18.00 4.02
C GLY A 387 -8.25 -18.99 5.09
N ARG A 388 -9.13 -19.88 5.59
CA ARG A 388 -8.89 -20.72 6.79
C ARG A 388 -7.53 -21.42 6.84
N GLY A 389 -6.93 -21.74 5.68
CA GLY A 389 -5.59 -22.31 5.58
C GLY A 389 -4.47 -21.30 5.90
N ASP A 390 -4.56 -20.10 5.33
CA ASP A 390 -3.58 -19.03 5.51
C ASP A 390 -3.66 -18.44 6.91
N ALA A 391 -4.87 -18.25 7.43
CA ALA A 391 -5.09 -17.83 8.80
C ALA A 391 -4.42 -18.78 9.82
N ARG A 392 -4.48 -20.10 9.61
CA ARG A 392 -3.79 -21.08 10.49
C ARG A 392 -2.27 -21.05 10.37
N ARG A 393 -1.74 -20.65 9.21
CA ARG A 393 -0.29 -20.52 9.00
C ARG A 393 0.22 -19.27 9.69
N LEU A 394 -0.50 -18.16 9.55
CA LEU A 394 -0.12 -16.84 10.04
C LEU A 394 -0.52 -16.58 11.50
N TRP A 395 -1.59 -17.21 12.00
CA TRP A 395 -2.04 -17.18 13.39
C TRP A 395 -2.04 -18.61 13.97
N GLY A 396 -1.39 -18.78 15.11
CA GLY A 396 -1.51 -19.98 15.94
C GLY A 396 -2.81 -19.97 16.73
N ARG A 397 -3.25 -21.12 17.23
CA ARG A 397 -4.35 -21.21 18.19
C ARG A 397 -3.82 -21.08 19.62
N ARG A 398 -4.51 -20.31 20.46
CA ARG A 398 -4.39 -20.40 21.92
C ARG A 398 -5.17 -21.62 22.43
N PRO A 399 -4.86 -22.11 23.64
CA PRO A 399 -5.62 -23.17 24.29
C PRO A 399 -7.13 -22.85 24.42
N ASN A 400 -7.48 -21.57 24.54
CA ASN A 400 -8.86 -21.09 24.62
C ASN A 400 -9.54 -20.84 23.25
N GLY A 401 -8.95 -21.32 22.15
CA GLY A 401 -9.52 -21.19 20.81
C GLY A 401 -9.26 -19.87 20.08
N SER A 402 -8.80 -18.81 20.77
CA SER A 402 -8.49 -17.53 20.11
C SER A 402 -7.25 -17.62 19.20
N LEU A 403 -7.29 -16.91 18.07
CA LEU A 403 -6.17 -16.82 17.12
C LEU A 403 -5.09 -15.87 17.66
N ARG A 404 -3.82 -16.28 17.54
CA ARG A 404 -2.64 -15.56 18.02
C ARG A 404 -1.66 -15.36 16.86
N PRO A 405 -1.30 -14.12 16.48
CA PRO A 405 -0.37 -13.91 15.37
C PRO A 405 0.97 -14.60 15.66
N ARG A 406 1.39 -15.46 14.72
CA ARG A 406 2.72 -16.10 14.71
C ARG A 406 3.75 -15.09 14.23
N PHE A 407 3.42 -14.35 13.18
CA PHE A 407 4.27 -13.34 12.54
C PHE A 407 3.90 -11.95 13.06
N GLY A 408 4.89 -11.16 13.50
CA GLY A 408 4.69 -9.76 13.88
C GLY A 408 4.96 -9.38 15.34
N VAL A 409 4.85 -8.08 15.65
CA VAL A 409 5.02 -7.60 17.04
C VAL A 409 3.75 -7.88 17.84
N ARG A 410 3.96 -8.37 19.07
CA ARG A 410 2.92 -8.62 20.06
C ARG A 410 2.95 -7.51 21.10
N THR A 411 2.05 -6.57 20.98
CA THR A 411 1.97 -5.44 21.91
C THR A 411 0.58 -5.42 22.51
N SER A 412 0.43 -5.04 23.78
CA SER A 412 -0.87 -4.66 24.36
C SER A 412 -1.22 -3.22 23.96
N ARG A 413 -2.46 -2.76 24.17
CA ARG A 413 -2.80 -1.33 23.98
C ARG A 413 -2.01 -0.43 24.95
N SER A 414 -1.70 -0.95 26.13
CA SER A 414 -0.85 -0.31 27.14
C SER A 414 0.63 -0.40 26.83
N ASP A 415 1.03 -1.22 25.86
CA ASP A 415 2.42 -1.38 25.48
C ASP A 415 2.88 -0.07 24.82
N PRO A 416 3.80 0.65 25.48
CA PRO A 416 4.34 1.88 24.95
C PRO A 416 5.29 1.58 23.79
N VAL A 417 5.48 0.31 23.42
CA VAL A 417 6.41 -0.25 22.44
C VAL A 417 5.58 -0.80 21.29
N HIS A 418 5.54 -0.26 20.07
CA HIS A 418 6.33 0.76 19.36
C HIS A 418 7.18 1.73 20.10
#